data_AF-A0A1G8U3E3-F1
#
_entry.id   AF-A0A1G8U3E3-F1
#
_cell.length_a   1.000
_cell.length_b   1.000
_cell.length_c   1.000
_cell.angle_alpha   90.00
_cell.angle_beta   90.00
_cell.angle_gamma   90.00
#
_symmetry.space_group_name_H-M   'P 1'
#
loop_
_entity.id
_entity.type
_entity.pdbx_description
1 polymer ?
#
loop_
_entity_poly.entity_id
_entity_poly.type
_entity_poly.pdbx_seq_one_letter_code
_entity_poly.pdbx_strand_id
1 'polypeptide(L)'
;MAAGNEQGLTDAIRYDIRVMHETWMEMLFPRQRGAAGTVLGKWTPEETREVISYRLWHALGVPVIAIFYPLVLLGYIIRFQARKLNVTATRLGFFGVVLVFTLLWGGLTGAVYLELQTALEEGAVTGIGAASGVAVLAAALAYTFWRLGGRFVTILLAYPFAVTALFLPPVVAALFWEPLGDIIIDQGDDLFSWAFETGPDSITDPLGERYDRDEEDHAIIWFAISYPVGWLLGILVSLANLIRPSGD
;
A
#
# COMPACT_ATOMS: atom_id res chain seq x y z
N MET A 1 -25.22 21.18 -29.84
CA MET A 1 -25.64 20.81 -28.48
C MET A 1 -24.76 19.67 -28.00
N ALA A 2 -23.89 19.92 -27.03
CA ALA A 2 -23.22 18.91 -26.20
C ALA A 2 -22.55 19.65 -25.02
N ALA A 3 -23.35 20.07 -24.03
CA ALA A 3 -22.83 20.46 -22.74
C ALA A 3 -22.49 19.17 -21.98
N GLY A 4 -21.22 18.78 -21.99
CA GLY A 4 -20.73 17.65 -21.19
C GLY A 4 -20.86 18.02 -19.72
N ASN A 5 -21.66 17.23 -19.00
CA ASN A 5 -21.91 17.36 -17.57
C ASN A 5 -20.63 17.01 -16.80
N GLU A 6 -19.74 17.97 -16.59
CA GLU A 6 -18.65 17.82 -15.61
C GLU A 6 -19.29 17.82 -14.22
N GLN A 7 -19.50 16.64 -13.63
CA GLN A 7 -19.88 16.51 -12.23
C GLN A 7 -18.87 17.29 -11.39
N GLY A 8 -19.31 18.33 -10.70
CA GLY A 8 -18.43 19.15 -9.88
C GLY A 8 -17.79 18.33 -8.76
N LEU A 9 -16.65 18.78 -8.24
CA LEU A 9 -15.98 18.15 -7.08
C LEU A 9 -16.97 17.91 -5.92
N THR A 10 -17.87 18.86 -5.68
CA THR A 10 -18.93 18.76 -4.67
C THR A 10 -19.90 17.61 -4.93
N ASP A 11 -20.25 17.37 -6.19
CA ASP A 11 -21.14 16.26 -6.57
C ASP A 11 -20.45 14.91 -6.39
N ALA A 12 -19.14 14.85 -6.70
CA ALA A 12 -18.33 13.65 -6.46
C ALA A 12 -18.20 13.33 -4.96
N ILE A 13 -17.90 14.34 -4.12
CA ILE A 13 -17.83 14.17 -2.67
C ILE A 13 -19.19 13.73 -2.12
N ARG A 14 -20.28 14.37 -2.55
CA ARG A 14 -21.64 14.01 -2.13
C ARG A 14 -22.00 12.59 -2.53
N TYR A 15 -21.61 12.16 -3.73
CA TYR A 15 -21.80 10.79 -4.19
C TYR A 15 -21.03 9.81 -3.31
N ASP A 16 -19.76 10.05 -3.06
CA ASP A 16 -18.90 9.14 -2.29
C ASP A 16 -19.41 8.99 -0.83
N ILE A 17 -19.74 10.10 -0.16
CA ILE A 17 -20.32 10.08 1.19
C ILE A 17 -21.65 9.31 1.20
N ARG A 18 -22.51 9.53 0.19
CA ARG A 18 -23.77 8.82 0.07
C ARG A 18 -23.56 7.32 -0.07
N VAL A 19 -22.63 6.89 -0.93
CA VAL A 19 -22.33 5.46 -1.14
C VAL A 19 -21.75 4.83 0.12
N MET A 20 -20.84 5.51 0.81
CA MET A 20 -20.30 5.05 2.10
C MET A 20 -21.40 4.89 3.14
N HIS A 21 -22.28 5.88 3.26
CA HIS A 21 -23.42 5.82 4.18
C HIS A 21 -24.40 4.70 3.82
N GLU A 22 -24.77 4.55 2.56
CA GLU A 22 -25.64 3.45 2.11
C GLU A 22 -25.01 2.09 2.41
N THR A 23 -23.70 1.93 2.22
CA THR A 23 -22.96 0.70 2.55
C THR A 23 -22.97 0.41 4.05
N TRP A 24 -22.77 1.45 4.86
CA TRP A 24 -22.85 1.33 6.32
C TRP A 24 -24.24 0.90 6.77
N MET A 25 -25.29 1.55 6.26
CA MET A 25 -26.67 1.22 6.60
C MET A 25 -27.05 -0.19 6.13
N GLU A 26 -26.53 -0.63 4.99
CA GLU A 26 -26.82 -1.95 4.41
C GLU A 26 -26.36 -3.13 5.27
N MET A 27 -25.39 -2.93 6.16
CA MET A 27 -24.90 -3.99 7.05
C MET A 27 -25.98 -4.50 8.02
N LEU A 28 -26.91 -3.65 8.43
CA LEU A 28 -28.02 -4.02 9.33
C LEU A 28 -29.39 -3.90 8.67
N PHE A 29 -29.56 -2.96 7.74
CA PHE A 29 -30.84 -2.68 7.09
C PHE A 29 -30.74 -3.02 5.60
N PRO A 30 -31.47 -4.01 5.10
CA PRO A 30 -31.33 -4.45 3.71
C PRO A 30 -31.79 -3.35 2.73
N ARG A 31 -31.34 -3.43 1.47
CA ARG A 31 -31.78 -2.54 0.37
C ARG A 31 -31.50 -1.06 0.64
N GLN A 32 -30.28 -0.73 1.05
CA GLN A 32 -29.87 0.66 1.26
C GLN A 32 -29.04 1.17 0.10
N ARG A 33 -28.10 0.36 -0.42
CA ARG A 33 -27.24 0.72 -1.54
C ARG A 33 -27.90 0.39 -2.87
N GLY A 34 -27.88 1.33 -3.81
CA GLY A 34 -28.41 1.11 -5.17
C GLY A 34 -29.93 0.86 -5.27
N ALA A 35 -30.66 0.82 -4.15
CA ALA A 35 -32.08 0.48 -4.12
C ALA A 35 -33.02 1.59 -4.61
N ALA A 36 -32.52 2.83 -4.73
CA ALA A 36 -33.33 4.00 -5.12
C ALA A 36 -33.95 3.90 -6.53
N GLY A 37 -33.34 3.12 -7.43
CA GLY A 37 -33.85 2.86 -8.79
C GLY A 37 -34.61 1.54 -8.93
N THR A 38 -34.83 0.81 -7.84
CA THR A 38 -35.50 -0.50 -7.86
C THR A 38 -37.00 -0.35 -7.57
N VAL A 39 -37.80 -1.28 -8.11
CA VAL A 39 -39.27 -1.29 -7.94
C VAL A 39 -39.70 -1.30 -6.46
N LEU A 40 -38.89 -1.93 -5.60
CA LEU A 40 -39.17 -2.03 -4.17
C LEU A 40 -38.68 -0.83 -3.34
N GLY A 41 -37.89 0.07 -3.92
CA GLY A 41 -37.31 1.21 -3.23
C GLY A 41 -36.36 0.84 -2.08
N LYS A 42 -35.97 1.85 -1.30
CA LYS A 42 -35.16 1.66 -0.09
C LYS A 42 -36.00 1.11 1.05
N TRP A 43 -35.41 0.26 1.89
CA TRP A 43 -36.06 -0.15 3.13
C TRP A 43 -36.26 1.05 4.06
N THR A 44 -37.43 1.13 4.68
CA THR A 44 -37.83 2.17 5.64
C THR A 44 -38.37 1.51 6.90
N PRO A 45 -38.03 2.03 8.10
CA PRO A 45 -38.57 1.51 9.35
C PRO A 45 -40.07 1.79 9.45
N GLU A 46 -40.84 0.79 9.88
CA GLU A 46 -42.30 0.90 10.08
C GLU A 46 -42.67 0.98 11.57
N GLU A 47 -41.88 0.33 12.42
CA GLU A 47 -42.10 0.31 13.87
C GLU A 47 -41.21 1.31 14.64
N THR A 48 -41.69 1.76 15.80
CA THR A 48 -40.94 2.68 16.69
C THR A 48 -39.55 2.15 17.06
N ARG A 49 -39.43 0.85 17.32
CA ARG A 49 -38.14 0.21 17.66
C ARG A 49 -37.17 0.25 16.48
N GLU A 50 -37.67 0.00 15.28
CA GLU A 50 -36.89 0.05 14.05
C GLU A 50 -36.37 1.47 13.80
N VAL A 51 -37.23 2.49 13.97
CA VAL A 51 -36.84 3.90 13.84
C VAL A 51 -35.69 4.25 14.79
N ILE A 52 -35.75 3.81 16.05
CA ILE A 52 -34.69 4.06 17.04
C ILE A 52 -33.40 3.37 16.62
N SER A 53 -33.45 2.09 16.27
CA SER A 53 -32.27 1.33 15.83
C SER A 53 -31.63 1.91 14.57
N TYR A 54 -32.45 2.35 13.61
CA TYR A 54 -32.01 2.98 12.37
C TYR A 54 -31.28 4.30 12.64
N ARG A 55 -31.81 5.15 13.54
CA ARG A 55 -31.19 6.42 13.92
C ARG A 55 -29.89 6.23 14.70
N LEU A 56 -29.85 5.26 15.62
CA LEU A 56 -28.63 4.94 16.36
C LEU A 56 -27.53 4.42 15.42
N TRP A 57 -27.88 3.53 14.49
CA TRP A 57 -26.93 3.01 13.52
C TRP A 57 -26.43 4.11 12.57
N HIS A 58 -27.32 4.97 12.08
CA HIS A 58 -26.95 6.17 11.33
C HIS A 58 -25.96 7.04 12.12
N ALA A 59 -26.27 7.35 13.38
CA ALA A 59 -25.43 8.20 14.23
C ALA A 59 -24.03 7.61 14.45
N LEU A 60 -23.92 6.28 14.56
CA LEU A 60 -22.65 5.57 14.65
C LEU A 60 -21.90 5.58 13.30
N GLY A 61 -22.63 5.53 12.19
CA GLY A 61 -22.05 5.62 10.84
C GLY A 61 -21.34 6.95 10.57
N VAL A 62 -21.83 8.07 11.13
CA VAL A 62 -21.22 9.39 10.92
C VAL A 62 -19.73 9.46 11.30
N PRO A 63 -19.32 9.15 12.55
CA PRO A 63 -17.90 9.17 12.92
C PRO A 63 -17.08 8.13 12.15
N VAL A 64 -17.64 6.96 11.87
CA VAL A 64 -16.97 5.92 11.07
C VAL A 64 -16.65 6.46 9.67
N ILE A 65 -17.64 7.02 8.97
CA ILE A 65 -17.45 7.58 7.63
C ILE A 65 -16.46 8.75 7.67
N ALA A 66 -16.51 9.60 8.70
CA ALA A 66 -15.57 10.71 8.87
C ALA A 66 -14.10 10.23 8.96
N ILE A 67 -13.85 9.10 9.62
CA ILE A 67 -12.50 8.49 9.73
C ILE A 67 -12.09 7.79 8.44
N PHE A 68 -12.99 7.02 7.83
CA PHE A 68 -12.67 6.22 6.64
C PHE A 68 -12.63 7.04 5.35
N TYR A 69 -13.31 8.18 5.26
CA TYR A 69 -13.36 8.97 4.04
C TYR A 69 -11.99 9.52 3.62
N PRO A 70 -11.15 10.09 4.51
CA PRO A 70 -9.76 10.40 4.20
C PRO A 70 -8.95 9.21 3.68
N LEU A 71 -9.18 8.01 4.23
CA LEU A 71 -8.51 6.77 3.77
C LEU A 71 -8.98 6.36 2.37
N VAL A 72 -10.27 6.53 2.05
CA VAL A 72 -10.80 6.33 0.69
C VAL A 72 -10.12 7.30 -0.30
N LEU A 73 -9.98 8.57 0.08
CA LEU A 73 -9.31 9.57 -0.75
C LEU A 73 -7.84 9.20 -0.99
N LEU A 74 -7.13 8.77 0.06
CA LEU A 74 -5.77 8.25 -0.08
C LEU A 74 -5.72 7.03 -1.01
N GLY A 75 -6.69 6.13 -0.88
CA GLY A 75 -6.88 4.99 -1.77
C GLY A 75 -7.07 5.39 -3.24
N TYR A 76 -7.78 6.50 -3.52
CA TYR A 76 -7.89 7.01 -4.89
C TYR A 76 -6.56 7.50 -5.46
N ILE A 77 -5.75 8.19 -4.64
CA ILE A 77 -4.42 8.67 -5.05
C ILE A 77 -3.52 7.47 -5.35
N ILE A 78 -3.44 6.51 -4.43
CA ILE A 78 -2.62 5.30 -4.60
C ILE A 78 -3.09 4.51 -5.82
N ARG A 79 -4.41 4.34 -6.00
CA ARG A 79 -4.99 3.66 -7.16
C ARG A 79 -4.61 4.35 -8.47
N PHE A 80 -4.64 5.67 -8.51
CA PHE A 80 -4.26 6.44 -9.69
C PHE A 80 -2.80 6.19 -10.07
N GLN A 81 -1.89 6.25 -9.09
CA GLN A 81 -0.47 5.98 -9.34
C GLN A 81 -0.22 4.52 -9.73
N ALA A 82 -0.83 3.57 -9.01
CA ALA A 82 -0.74 2.16 -9.33
C ALA A 82 -1.23 1.87 -10.76
N ARG A 83 -2.34 2.47 -11.19
CA ARG A 83 -2.82 2.32 -12.57
C ARG A 83 -1.83 2.84 -13.60
N LYS A 84 -1.23 4.01 -13.36
CA LYS A 84 -0.23 4.59 -14.26
C LYS A 84 0.99 3.67 -14.39
N LEU A 85 1.48 3.14 -13.27
CA LEU A 85 2.58 2.17 -13.25
C LEU A 85 2.19 0.87 -13.96
N ASN A 86 0.99 0.35 -13.72
CA ASN A 86 0.48 -0.87 -14.34
C ASN A 86 0.35 -0.74 -15.87
N VAL A 87 -0.11 0.41 -16.38
CA VAL A 87 -0.17 0.66 -17.83
C VAL A 87 1.23 0.65 -18.43
N THR A 88 2.20 1.31 -17.78
CA THR A 88 3.60 1.30 -18.21
C THR A 88 4.20 -0.10 -18.17
N ALA A 89 3.99 -0.84 -17.07
CA ALA A 89 4.44 -2.22 -16.92
C ALA A 89 3.81 -3.16 -17.96
N THR A 90 2.54 -2.94 -18.33
CA THR A 90 1.88 -3.70 -19.40
C THR A 90 2.55 -3.46 -20.76
N ARG A 91 2.93 -2.21 -21.05
CA ARG A 91 3.61 -1.85 -22.29
C ARG A 91 5.04 -2.38 -22.36
N LEU A 92 5.74 -2.40 -21.23
CA LEU A 92 7.10 -2.94 -21.10
C LEU A 92 7.13 -4.48 -21.16
N GLY A 93 6.10 -5.14 -20.62
CA GLY A 93 6.10 -6.57 -20.40
C GLY A 93 7.05 -7.00 -19.26
N PHE A 94 7.06 -8.30 -18.96
CA PHE A 94 7.88 -8.87 -17.88
C PHE A 94 9.37 -8.50 -18.02
N PHE A 95 9.96 -8.78 -19.19
CA PHE A 95 11.38 -8.50 -19.44
C PHE A 95 11.69 -7.00 -19.41
N GLY A 96 10.77 -6.15 -19.88
CA GLY A 96 10.97 -4.71 -19.82
C GLY A 96 10.96 -4.18 -18.37
N VAL A 97 10.08 -4.71 -17.51
CA VAL A 97 10.09 -4.36 -16.08
C VAL A 97 11.39 -4.80 -15.41
N VAL A 98 11.81 -6.05 -15.62
CA VAL A 98 13.08 -6.56 -15.07
C VAL A 98 14.25 -5.70 -15.54
N LEU A 99 14.35 -5.42 -16.84
CA LEU A 99 15.42 -4.61 -17.40
C LEU A 99 15.45 -3.19 -16.80
N VAL A 100 14.28 -2.54 -16.65
CA VAL A 100 14.20 -1.20 -16.05
C VAL A 100 14.70 -1.22 -14.61
N PHE A 101 14.28 -2.20 -13.80
CA PHE A 101 14.74 -2.30 -12.41
C PHE A 101 16.23 -2.65 -12.32
N THR A 102 16.74 -3.52 -13.21
CA THR A 102 18.17 -3.83 -13.29
C THR A 102 18.98 -2.59 -13.65
N LEU A 103 18.52 -1.78 -14.60
CA LEU A 103 19.21 -0.54 -14.98
C LEU A 103 19.11 0.53 -13.89
N LEU A 104 17.95 0.67 -13.26
CA LEU A 104 17.72 1.65 -12.20
C LEU A 104 18.60 1.35 -10.99
N TRP A 105 18.50 0.13 -10.45
CA TRP A 105 19.19 -0.22 -9.22
C TRP A 105 20.63 -0.65 -9.46
N GLY A 106 20.91 -1.40 -10.53
CA GLY A 106 22.29 -1.72 -10.90
C GLY A 106 23.08 -0.46 -11.32
N GLY A 107 22.41 0.51 -11.96
CA GLY A 107 22.98 1.83 -12.24
C GLY A 107 23.28 2.59 -10.95
N LEU A 108 22.37 2.59 -9.97
CA LEU A 108 22.62 3.18 -8.65
C LEU A 108 23.80 2.51 -7.94
N THR A 109 23.85 1.18 -7.88
CA THR A 109 24.98 0.45 -7.28
C THR A 109 26.29 0.81 -7.98
N GLY A 110 26.29 0.89 -9.31
CA GLY A 110 27.45 1.31 -10.09
C GLY A 110 27.88 2.75 -9.80
N ALA A 111 26.93 3.68 -9.68
CA ALA A 111 27.22 5.07 -9.34
C ALA A 111 27.82 5.18 -7.92
N VAL A 112 27.24 4.47 -6.94
CA VAL A 112 27.77 4.41 -5.57
C VAL A 112 29.19 3.83 -5.54
N TYR A 113 29.44 2.76 -6.30
CA TYR A 113 30.77 2.16 -6.41
C TYR A 113 31.81 3.13 -6.98
N LEU A 114 31.45 3.92 -7.99
CA LEU A 114 32.38 4.85 -8.65
C LEU A 114 32.62 6.12 -7.83
N GLU A 115 31.58 6.68 -7.20
CA GLU A 115 31.64 8.02 -6.59
C GLU A 115 31.79 8.00 -5.06
N LEU A 116 31.27 6.98 -4.38
CA LEU A 116 31.15 6.96 -2.91
C LEU A 116 31.93 5.84 -2.22
N GLN A 117 32.69 5.01 -2.95
CA GLN A 117 33.47 3.91 -2.35
C GLN A 117 34.47 4.36 -1.27
N THR A 118 34.94 5.62 -1.32
CA THR A 118 35.87 6.16 -0.31
C THR A 118 35.18 6.85 0.87
N ALA A 119 33.86 7.09 0.76
CA ALA A 119 33.08 7.82 1.75
C ALA A 119 32.11 6.94 2.54
N LEU A 120 31.86 5.72 2.08
CA LEU A 120 30.98 4.74 2.73
C LEU A 120 31.80 3.73 3.54
N GLU A 121 31.13 3.10 4.50
CA GLU A 121 31.69 2.01 5.31
C GLU A 121 32.07 0.79 4.46
N GLU A 122 33.00 0.00 4.98
CA GLU A 122 33.47 -1.22 4.34
C GLU A 122 32.31 -2.24 4.26
N GLY A 123 31.93 -2.62 3.04
CA GLY A 123 30.80 -3.54 2.78
C GLY A 123 29.56 -2.90 2.16
N ALA A 124 29.39 -1.57 2.27
CA ALA A 124 28.22 -0.84 1.76
C ALA A 124 27.85 -1.11 0.30
N VAL A 125 28.84 -1.22 -0.59
CA VAL A 125 28.60 -1.52 -2.02
C VAL A 125 28.03 -2.93 -2.20
N THR A 126 28.51 -3.89 -1.41
CA THR A 126 28.07 -5.28 -1.44
C THR A 126 26.62 -5.38 -0.96
N GLY A 127 26.29 -4.76 0.18
CA GLY A 127 24.93 -4.70 0.71
C GLY A 127 23.94 -4.03 -0.26
N ILE A 128 24.29 -2.87 -0.82
CA ILE A 128 23.46 -2.17 -1.80
C ILE A 128 23.29 -3.03 -3.07
N GLY A 129 24.35 -3.73 -3.50
CA GLY A 129 24.30 -4.65 -4.65
C GLY A 129 23.38 -5.85 -4.42
N ALA A 130 23.47 -6.48 -3.25
CA ALA A 130 22.60 -7.58 -2.84
C ALA A 130 21.13 -7.13 -2.76
N ALA A 131 20.87 -5.99 -2.10
CA ALA A 131 19.55 -5.37 -2.01
C ALA A 131 18.97 -5.04 -3.40
N SER A 132 19.80 -4.55 -4.31
CA SER A 132 19.42 -4.27 -5.70
C SER A 132 19.03 -5.56 -6.44
N GLY A 133 19.77 -6.65 -6.23
CA GLY A 133 19.41 -7.97 -6.77
C GLY A 133 18.06 -8.47 -6.27
N VAL A 134 17.82 -8.40 -4.96
CA VAL A 134 16.52 -8.75 -4.34
C VAL A 134 15.40 -7.86 -4.88
N ALA A 135 15.66 -6.56 -5.05
CA ALA A 135 14.67 -5.62 -5.59
C ALA A 135 14.26 -5.95 -7.03
N VAL A 136 15.19 -6.40 -7.88
CA VAL A 136 14.89 -6.86 -9.25
C VAL A 136 14.02 -8.12 -9.22
N LEU A 137 14.35 -9.10 -8.36
CA LEU A 137 13.53 -10.31 -8.20
C LEU A 137 12.13 -9.98 -7.67
N ALA A 138 12.03 -9.07 -6.70
CA ALA A 138 10.77 -8.60 -6.17
C ALA A 138 9.93 -7.89 -7.25
N ALA A 139 10.53 -7.07 -8.11
CA ALA A 139 9.82 -6.44 -9.24
C ALA A 139 9.24 -7.48 -10.20
N ALA A 140 10.01 -8.54 -10.51
CA ALA A 140 9.57 -9.64 -11.35
C ALA A 140 8.37 -10.39 -10.73
N LEU A 141 8.44 -10.68 -9.43
CA LEU A 141 7.36 -11.33 -8.68
C LEU A 141 6.13 -10.43 -8.60
N ALA A 142 6.29 -9.15 -8.29
CA ALA A 142 5.21 -8.18 -8.22
C ALA A 142 4.43 -8.11 -9.54
N TYR A 143 5.15 -8.02 -10.66
CA TYR A 143 4.54 -8.04 -12.00
C TYR A 143 3.78 -9.33 -12.26
N THR A 144 4.38 -10.48 -11.91
CA THR A 144 3.77 -11.79 -12.13
C THR A 144 2.48 -11.95 -11.33
N PHE A 145 2.50 -11.67 -10.03
CA PHE A 145 1.32 -11.75 -9.17
C PHE A 145 0.24 -10.75 -9.56
N TRP A 146 0.63 -9.53 -9.97
CA TRP A 146 -0.32 -8.58 -10.53
C TRP A 146 -0.97 -9.12 -11.82
N ARG A 147 -0.19 -9.77 -12.70
CA ARG A 147 -0.68 -10.28 -13.99
C ARG A 147 -1.58 -11.50 -13.86
N LEU A 148 -1.35 -12.35 -12.85
CA LEU A 148 -2.25 -13.46 -12.48
C LEU A 148 -3.66 -12.96 -12.13
N GLY A 149 -3.76 -11.71 -11.69
CA GLY A 149 -5.00 -11.03 -11.41
C GLY A 149 -5.65 -11.47 -10.10
N GLY A 150 -6.82 -10.91 -9.83
CA GLY A 150 -7.56 -11.17 -8.60
C GLY A 150 -7.17 -10.24 -7.45
N ARG A 151 -8.19 -9.75 -6.74
CA ARG A 151 -8.02 -8.82 -5.61
C ARG A 151 -7.13 -9.42 -4.52
N PHE A 152 -7.33 -10.68 -4.20
CA PHE A 152 -6.62 -11.36 -3.10
C PHE A 152 -5.11 -11.50 -3.39
N VAL A 153 -4.74 -12.01 -4.56
CA VAL A 153 -3.34 -12.18 -4.98
C VAL A 153 -2.63 -10.83 -5.07
N THR A 154 -3.32 -9.81 -5.58
CA THR A 154 -2.75 -8.47 -5.71
C THR A 154 -2.44 -7.86 -4.33
N ILE A 155 -3.38 -7.94 -3.38
CA ILE A 155 -3.20 -7.41 -2.02
C ILE A 155 -2.10 -8.16 -1.28
N LEU A 156 -2.17 -9.50 -1.26
CA LEU A 156 -1.29 -10.29 -0.41
C LEU A 156 0.14 -10.41 -0.92
N LEU A 157 0.36 -10.36 -2.23
CA LEU A 157 1.66 -10.64 -2.82
C LEU A 157 2.15 -9.48 -3.69
N ALA A 158 1.35 -9.01 -4.65
CA ALA A 158 1.84 -8.03 -5.62
C ALA A 158 2.25 -6.69 -4.96
N TYR A 159 1.43 -6.16 -4.03
CA TYR A 159 1.77 -4.93 -3.33
C TYR A 159 3.01 -5.07 -2.43
N PRO A 160 3.13 -6.08 -1.55
CA PRO A 160 4.35 -6.32 -0.78
C PRO A 160 5.62 -6.36 -1.63
N PHE A 161 5.63 -7.18 -2.69
CA PHE A 161 6.80 -7.27 -3.56
C PHE A 161 7.08 -5.96 -4.30
N ALA A 162 6.06 -5.18 -4.67
CA ALA A 162 6.26 -3.86 -5.26
C ALA A 162 6.90 -2.88 -4.25
N VAL A 163 6.50 -2.93 -2.97
CA VAL A 163 7.11 -2.13 -1.90
C VAL A 163 8.57 -2.56 -1.69
N THR A 164 8.86 -3.86 -1.62
CA THR A 164 10.25 -4.36 -1.55
C THR A 164 11.08 -3.84 -2.74
N ALA A 165 10.56 -3.99 -3.96
CA ALA A 165 11.28 -3.62 -5.18
C ALA A 165 11.62 -2.13 -5.26
N LEU A 166 10.77 -1.26 -4.71
CA LEU A 166 10.95 0.19 -4.75
C LEU A 166 11.81 0.74 -3.63
N PHE A 167 11.73 0.14 -2.43
CA PHE A 167 12.29 0.75 -1.23
C PHE A 167 13.43 -0.02 -0.59
N LEU A 168 13.63 -1.30 -0.89
CA LEU A 168 14.72 -2.07 -0.29
C LEU A 168 16.10 -1.46 -0.61
N PRO A 169 16.45 -1.10 -1.86
CA PRO A 169 17.79 -0.56 -2.13
C PRO A 169 18.06 0.80 -1.46
N PRO A 170 17.13 1.78 -1.47
CA PRO A 170 17.31 3.03 -0.72
C PRO A 170 17.41 2.83 0.79
N VAL A 171 16.62 1.91 1.37
CA VAL A 171 16.67 1.63 2.81
C VAL A 171 18.00 1.02 3.21
N VAL A 172 18.49 0.05 2.42
CA VAL A 172 19.80 -0.54 2.67
C VAL A 172 20.92 0.49 2.48
N ALA A 173 20.82 1.36 1.47
CA ALA A 173 21.77 2.45 1.29
C ALA A 173 21.78 3.46 2.46
N ALA A 174 20.63 3.71 3.09
CA ALA A 174 20.52 4.60 4.24
C ALA A 174 21.26 4.08 5.49
N LEU A 175 21.44 2.77 5.62
CA LEU A 175 22.19 2.16 6.73
C LEU A 175 23.68 2.52 6.67
N PHE A 176 24.21 2.72 5.46
CA PHE A 176 25.63 3.00 5.24
C PHE A 176 25.94 4.50 5.15
N TRP A 177 24.94 5.36 5.33
CA TRP A 177 25.13 6.81 5.23
C TRP A 177 24.46 7.54 6.40
N GLU A 178 25.28 7.97 7.38
CA GLU A 178 24.88 8.69 8.60
C GLU A 178 23.77 9.76 8.38
N PRO A 179 23.85 10.66 7.38
CA PRO A 179 22.81 11.67 7.17
C PRO A 179 21.42 11.10 6.83
N LEU A 180 21.36 9.93 6.19
CA LEU A 180 20.10 9.23 5.90
C LEU A 180 19.68 8.35 7.09
N GLY A 181 20.64 7.75 7.80
CA GLY A 181 20.43 6.96 9.02
C GLY A 181 19.73 7.77 10.12
N ASP A 182 20.24 8.96 10.45
CA ASP A 182 19.69 9.82 11.50
C ASP A 182 18.23 10.26 11.23
N ILE A 183 17.82 10.31 9.96
CA ILE A 183 16.46 10.73 9.59
C ILE A 183 15.49 9.55 9.59
N ILE A 184 15.93 8.38 9.10
CA ILE A 184 15.07 7.22 8.83
C ILE A 184 15.08 6.23 9.99
N ILE A 185 16.25 6.01 10.61
CA ILE A 185 16.49 4.95 11.58
C ILE A 185 16.27 5.47 12.99
N ASP A 186 16.86 6.62 13.37
CA ASP A 186 16.71 7.17 14.72
C ASP A 186 15.25 7.50 15.08
N GLN A 187 14.45 7.96 14.11
CA GLN A 187 13.01 8.20 14.34
C GLN A 187 12.19 6.91 14.47
N GLY A 188 12.70 5.80 13.95
CA GLY A 188 12.04 4.51 13.98
C GLY A 188 12.54 3.58 15.09
N ASP A 189 13.67 3.89 15.72
CA ASP A 189 14.41 2.95 16.57
C ASP A 189 13.57 2.44 17.74
N ASP A 190 12.74 3.29 18.36
CA ASP A 190 11.78 2.88 19.40
C ASP A 190 10.71 1.89 18.88
N LEU A 191 10.21 2.10 17.66
CA LEU A 191 9.20 1.24 17.04
C LEU A 191 9.81 -0.10 16.60
N PHE A 192 11.01 -0.07 16.02
CA PHE A 192 11.77 -1.26 15.63
C PHE A 192 12.16 -2.07 16.87
N SER A 193 12.60 -1.40 17.94
CA SER A 193 12.90 -2.03 19.23
C SER A 193 11.68 -2.71 19.81
N TRP A 194 10.56 -2.01 19.90
CA TRP A 194 9.32 -2.58 20.42
C TRP A 194 8.84 -3.80 19.61
N ALA A 195 8.91 -3.72 18.29
CA ALA A 195 8.50 -4.81 17.40
C ALA A 195 9.43 -6.04 17.55
N PHE A 196 10.72 -5.82 17.78
CA PHE A 196 11.71 -6.87 18.01
C PHE A 196 11.56 -7.49 19.40
N GLU A 197 11.37 -6.69 20.45
CA GLU A 197 11.14 -7.16 21.82
C GLU A 197 9.82 -7.91 21.99
N THR A 198 8.81 -7.58 21.18
CA THR A 198 7.48 -8.22 21.23
C THR A 198 7.36 -9.36 20.21
N GLY A 199 8.35 -9.54 19.34
CA GLY A 199 8.37 -10.56 18.30
C GLY A 199 8.55 -11.98 18.89
N PRO A 200 8.06 -13.03 18.20
CA PRO A 200 8.33 -14.40 18.62
C PRO A 200 9.80 -14.75 18.42
N ASP A 201 10.41 -15.40 19.42
CA ASP A 201 11.84 -15.78 19.47
C ASP A 201 12.34 -16.48 18.19
N SER A 202 11.47 -17.27 17.54
CA SER A 202 11.78 -17.97 16.29
C SER A 202 12.08 -17.08 15.08
N ILE A 203 11.68 -15.81 15.13
CA ILE A 203 11.93 -14.79 14.10
C ILE A 203 13.10 -13.90 14.50
N THR A 204 13.31 -13.67 15.80
CA THR A 204 14.31 -12.71 16.33
C THR A 204 15.67 -13.35 16.60
N ASP A 205 15.72 -14.62 17.02
CA ASP A 205 16.98 -15.34 17.30
C ASP A 205 17.91 -15.45 16.07
N PRO A 206 17.41 -15.66 14.83
CA PRO A 206 18.25 -15.68 13.64
C PRO A 206 18.78 -14.30 13.23
N LEU A 207 18.21 -13.20 13.73
CA LEU A 207 18.50 -11.82 13.32
C LEU A 207 19.55 -11.12 14.22
N GLY A 208 20.23 -11.90 15.07
CA GLY A 208 21.32 -11.42 15.94
C GLY A 208 20.90 -10.44 17.05
N GLU A 209 21.84 -10.16 17.95
CA GLU A 209 21.71 -9.10 18.95
C GLU A 209 21.77 -7.72 18.29
N ARG A 210 21.09 -6.72 18.87
CA ARG A 210 20.87 -5.38 18.29
C ARG A 210 22.12 -4.66 17.77
N TYR A 211 23.29 -4.98 18.31
CA TYR A 211 24.54 -4.26 18.07
C TYR A 211 25.54 -5.00 17.16
N ASP A 212 25.27 -6.24 16.77
CA ASP A 212 26.21 -7.10 16.02
C ASP A 212 25.59 -7.55 14.68
N ARG A 213 24.69 -6.72 14.12
CA ARG A 213 23.91 -7.05 12.93
C ARG A 213 24.69 -6.77 11.65
N ASP A 214 24.80 -7.81 10.84
CA ASP A 214 25.31 -7.70 9.49
C ASP A 214 24.29 -7.02 8.56
N GLU A 215 24.79 -6.60 7.40
CA GLU A 215 24.02 -5.92 6.34
C GLU A 215 22.79 -6.70 5.89
N GLU A 216 22.86 -8.03 5.98
CA GLU A 216 21.82 -8.97 5.57
C GLU A 216 20.60 -8.93 6.49
N ASP A 217 20.80 -8.71 7.79
CA ASP A 217 19.72 -8.73 8.79
C ASP A 217 18.75 -7.57 8.60
N HIS A 218 19.28 -6.40 8.26
CA HIS A 218 18.47 -5.20 8.01
C HIS A 218 17.63 -5.33 6.74
N ALA A 219 18.17 -5.97 5.70
CA ALA A 219 17.42 -6.26 4.48
C ALA A 219 16.25 -7.22 4.75
N ILE A 220 16.44 -8.22 5.61
CA ILE A 220 15.40 -9.17 6.02
C ILE A 220 14.31 -8.47 6.84
N ILE A 221 14.67 -7.61 7.79
CA ILE A 221 13.73 -6.83 8.59
C ILE A 221 12.88 -5.93 7.68
N TRP A 222 13.51 -5.21 6.75
CA TRP A 222 12.78 -4.39 5.79
C TRP A 222 11.86 -5.23 4.91
N PHE A 223 12.34 -6.39 4.43
CA PHE A 223 11.53 -7.31 3.65
C PHE A 223 10.27 -7.72 4.42
N ALA A 224 10.39 -8.07 5.71
CA ALA A 224 9.24 -8.40 6.55
C ALA A 224 8.26 -7.21 6.70
N ILE A 225 8.76 -5.99 6.89
CA ILE A 225 7.95 -4.77 7.03
C ILE A 225 7.27 -4.37 5.72
N SER A 226 7.86 -4.69 4.58
CA SER A 226 7.26 -4.39 3.28
C SER A 226 5.90 -5.09 3.07
N TYR A 227 5.65 -6.21 3.76
CA TYR A 227 4.37 -6.93 3.71
C TYR A 227 3.21 -6.16 4.33
N PRO A 228 3.22 -5.77 5.62
CA PRO A 228 2.14 -5.00 6.22
C PRO A 228 1.94 -3.66 5.51
N VAL A 229 3.01 -3.00 5.05
CA VAL A 229 2.91 -1.77 4.24
C VAL A 229 2.20 -2.05 2.91
N GLY A 230 2.60 -3.10 2.19
CA GLY A 230 1.95 -3.53 0.96
C GLY A 230 0.47 -3.88 1.15
N TRP A 231 0.12 -4.57 2.24
CA TRP A 231 -1.26 -4.89 2.58
C TRP A 231 -2.09 -3.63 2.86
N LEU A 232 -1.53 -2.67 3.58
CA LEU A 232 -2.18 -1.38 3.84
C LEU A 232 -2.49 -0.66 2.52
N LEU A 233 -1.52 -0.56 1.60
CA LEU A 233 -1.74 0.02 0.27
C LEU A 233 -2.83 -0.74 -0.51
N GLY A 234 -2.78 -2.08 -0.49
CA GLY A 234 -3.76 -2.93 -1.16
C GLY A 234 -5.18 -2.78 -0.59
N ILE A 235 -5.32 -2.64 0.73
CA ILE A 235 -6.59 -2.40 1.42
C ILE A 235 -7.14 -1.03 1.04
N LEU A 236 -6.32 0.02 1.07
CA LEU A 236 -6.75 1.38 0.69
C LEU A 236 -7.28 1.42 -0.75
N VAL A 237 -6.57 0.80 -1.69
CA VAL A 237 -7.03 0.71 -3.09
C VAL A 237 -8.31 -0.12 -3.20
N SER A 238 -8.44 -1.19 -2.42
CA SER A 238 -9.65 -2.01 -2.40
C SER A 238 -10.85 -1.26 -1.85
N LEU A 239 -10.66 -0.44 -0.82
CA LEU A 239 -11.68 0.42 -0.25
C LEU A 239 -12.13 1.48 -1.27
N ALA A 240 -11.17 2.12 -1.96
CA ALA A 240 -11.47 3.03 -3.06
C ALA A 240 -12.29 2.36 -4.17
N ASN A 241 -11.96 1.13 -4.56
CA ASN A 241 -12.71 0.37 -5.56
C ASN A 241 -14.11 -0.06 -5.07
N LEU A 242 -14.29 -0.25 -3.76
CA LEU A 242 -15.61 -0.53 -3.18
C LEU A 242 -16.55 0.68 -3.28
N ILE A 243 -16.04 1.89 -3.10
CA ILE A 243 -16.85 3.12 -3.17
C ILE A 243 -17.09 3.53 -4.62
N ARG A 244 -16.02 3.59 -5.41
CA ARG A 244 -16.09 3.92 -6.83
C ARG A 244 -15.42 2.81 -7.65
N PRO A 245 -16.20 1.79 -8.05
CA PRO A 245 -15.71 0.75 -8.95
C PRO A 245 -15.15 1.42 -10.19
N SER A 246 -13.89 1.12 -10.50
CA SER A 246 -13.41 1.36 -11.84
C SER A 246 -13.96 0.25 -12.71
N GLY A 247 -14.72 0.60 -13.74
CA GLY A 247 -14.99 -0.35 -14.82
C GLY A 247 -13.66 -0.83 -15.39
N ASP A 248 -13.54 -2.14 -15.53
CA ASP A 248 -12.63 -2.74 -16.49
C ASP A 248 -13.19 -2.51 -17.91
#